data_AF-A0A1F4UTA8-F1
#
_entry.id   AF-A0A1F4UTA8-F1
#
_cell.length_a   1.000
_cell.length_b   1.000
_cell.length_c   1.000
_cell.angle_alpha   90.00
_cell.angle_beta   90.00
_cell.angle_gamma   90.00
#
_symmetry.space_group_name_H-M   'P 1'
#
loop_
_entity.id
_entity.type
_entity.pdbx_description
1 polymer ?
#
loop_
_entity_poly.entity_id
_entity_poly.type
_entity_poly.pdbx_seq_one_letter_code
_entity_poly.pdbx_strand_id
1 'polypeptide(L)'
;MSHVIPILPLNYDDSKDVLYNNEEKYEVEIKNNDVKEKIISLSGGHPGLLKALYLQAKDIAGWSEPDYGDIQLSTRSIDILNELDSEKKETLLNPKLGKNDPARSELYSFLTFYGYLNQGGEVFSPILIEYLKRDFSSKMQENILISLTKQQREAMQMFFANRGRIVHREELAVILWGDTAHEDYSDWALDQFIHSLRNKINSISGLGKIVTKKGEGYLYKK
;
A
#
# COMPACT_ATOMS: atom_id res chain seq x y z
N MET A 1 7.31 7.97 26.17
CA MET A 1 7.68 6.78 25.37
C MET A 1 6.90 5.61 25.93
N SER A 2 5.83 5.18 25.26
CA SER A 2 5.14 3.94 25.63
C SER A 2 6.08 2.78 25.31
N HIS A 3 6.55 2.08 26.34
CA HIS A 3 7.22 0.80 26.20
C HIS A 3 6.19 -0.23 25.75
N VAL A 4 5.83 -0.20 24.46
CA VAL A 4 5.07 -1.30 23.86
C VAL A 4 6.07 -2.45 23.73
N ILE A 5 5.83 -3.53 24.46
CA ILE A 5 6.58 -4.77 24.30
C ILE A 5 6.05 -5.38 23.00
N PRO A 6 6.84 -5.43 21.93
CA PRO A 6 6.37 -6.01 20.68
C PRO A 6 6.08 -7.48 20.92
N ILE A 7 4.90 -7.91 20.46
CA ILE A 7 4.52 -9.32 20.50
C ILE A 7 5.31 -10.02 19.40
N LEU A 8 6.38 -10.71 19.80
CA LEU A 8 7.22 -11.45 18.87
C LEU A 8 6.37 -12.49 18.11
N PRO A 9 6.62 -12.68 16.81
CA PRO A 9 5.96 -13.74 16.07
C PRO A 9 6.33 -15.10 16.66
N LEU A 10 5.32 -15.95 16.79
CA LEU A 10 5.46 -17.31 17.32
C LEU A 10 6.17 -18.22 16.33
N ASN A 11 6.79 -19.29 16.83
CA ASN A 11 7.23 -20.36 15.96
C ASN A 11 6.03 -21.13 15.39
N TYR A 12 6.30 -22.08 14.51
CA TYR A 12 5.27 -22.83 13.81
C TYR A 12 4.37 -23.66 14.74
N ASP A 13 4.94 -24.35 15.72
CA ASP A 13 4.19 -25.21 16.63
C ASP A 13 3.31 -24.36 17.57
N ASP A 14 3.86 -23.28 18.13
CA ASP A 14 3.10 -22.34 18.95
C ASP A 14 1.99 -21.63 18.14
N SER A 15 2.22 -21.39 16.84
CA SER A 15 1.20 -20.84 15.95
C SER A 15 0.03 -21.80 15.72
N LYS A 16 0.31 -23.11 15.68
CA LYS A 16 -0.73 -24.15 15.63
C LYS A 16 -1.54 -24.18 16.91
N ASP A 17 -0.89 -24.06 18.07
CA ASP A 17 -1.58 -24.01 19.35
C ASP A 17 -2.51 -22.79 19.43
N VAL A 18 -2.08 -21.62 18.94
CA VAL A 18 -2.95 -20.43 18.85
C VAL A 18 -4.13 -20.67 17.90
N LEU A 19 -3.93 -21.34 16.78
CA LEU A 19 -5.05 -21.69 15.88
C LEU A 19 -6.03 -22.64 16.56
N TYR A 20 -5.54 -23.72 17.18
CA TYR A 20 -6.34 -24.68 17.92
C TYR A 20 -7.16 -23.99 19.02
N ASN A 21 -6.53 -23.12 19.80
CA ASN A 21 -7.21 -22.34 20.83
C ASN A 21 -8.32 -21.42 20.27
N ASN A 22 -8.15 -20.91 19.04
CA ASN A 22 -9.22 -20.17 18.36
C ASN A 22 -10.33 -21.10 17.87
N GLU A 23 -10.01 -22.28 17.36
CA GLU A 23 -11.02 -23.29 16.95
C GLU A 23 -11.90 -23.70 18.15
N GLU A 24 -11.28 -24.00 19.30
CA GLU A 24 -12.01 -24.30 20.54
C GLU A 24 -12.85 -23.12 21.01
N LYS A 25 -12.26 -21.92 21.04
CA LYS A 25 -12.94 -20.71 21.54
C LYS A 25 -14.17 -20.32 20.73
N TYR A 26 -14.11 -20.53 19.42
CA TYR A 26 -15.18 -20.13 18.49
C TYR A 26 -16.03 -21.31 18.04
N GLU A 27 -15.75 -22.53 18.53
CA GLU A 27 -16.47 -23.77 18.22
C GLU A 27 -16.54 -24.08 16.71
N VAL A 28 -15.51 -23.68 15.95
CA VAL A 28 -15.43 -23.89 14.50
C VAL A 28 -14.05 -24.40 14.11
N GLU A 29 -13.99 -25.60 13.57
CA GLU A 29 -12.76 -26.20 13.06
C GLU A 29 -12.56 -25.94 11.56
N ILE A 30 -11.39 -25.45 11.19
CA ILE A 30 -10.93 -25.40 9.80
C ILE A 30 -10.41 -26.78 9.42
N LYS A 31 -11.25 -27.58 8.77
CA LYS A 31 -10.92 -28.95 8.36
C LYS A 31 -9.83 -29.03 7.28
N ASN A 32 -9.67 -27.97 6.49
CA ASN A 32 -8.68 -27.94 5.43
C ASN A 32 -7.32 -27.52 5.99
N ASN A 33 -6.38 -28.47 6.08
CA ASN A 33 -5.03 -28.20 6.56
C ASN A 33 -4.29 -27.17 5.70
N ASP A 34 -4.51 -27.11 4.39
CA ASP A 34 -3.87 -26.11 3.53
C ASP A 34 -4.30 -24.68 3.91
N VAL A 35 -5.55 -24.52 4.36
CA VAL A 35 -6.04 -23.23 4.88
C VAL A 35 -5.34 -22.89 6.19
N LYS A 36 -5.17 -23.86 7.10
CA LYS A 36 -4.43 -23.69 8.36
C LYS A 36 -2.98 -23.26 8.10
N GLU A 37 -2.28 -23.99 7.24
CA GLU A 37 -0.90 -23.65 6.83
C GLU A 37 -0.81 -22.26 6.21
N LYS A 38 -1.79 -21.89 5.38
CA LYS A 38 -1.84 -20.58 4.76
C LYS A 38 -2.04 -19.46 5.78
N ILE A 39 -2.90 -19.65 6.78
CA ILE A 39 -3.09 -18.68 7.87
C ILE A 39 -1.78 -18.48 8.65
N ILE A 40 -1.09 -19.56 9.01
CA ILE A 40 0.20 -19.48 9.72
C ILE A 40 1.24 -18.75 8.86
N SER A 41 1.39 -19.15 7.60
CA SER A 41 2.33 -18.53 6.66
C SER A 41 2.07 -17.03 6.46
N LEU A 42 0.81 -16.63 6.25
CA LEU A 42 0.46 -15.23 6.02
C LEU A 42 0.59 -14.37 7.29
N SER A 43 0.20 -14.89 8.43
CA SER A 43 0.35 -14.19 9.72
C SER A 43 1.80 -14.08 10.17
N GLY A 44 2.68 -14.96 9.67
CA GLY A 44 4.06 -15.06 10.12
C GLY A 44 4.19 -15.48 11.57
N GLY A 45 3.15 -16.05 12.18
CA GLY A 45 3.11 -16.43 13.60
C GLY A 45 2.69 -15.32 14.55
N HIS A 46 2.35 -14.11 14.08
CA HIS A 46 1.86 -13.06 14.98
C HIS A 46 0.44 -13.38 15.49
N PRO A 47 0.20 -13.49 16.82
CA PRO A 47 -1.08 -13.95 17.38
C PRO A 47 -2.30 -13.13 16.95
N GLY A 48 -2.14 -11.81 16.85
CA GLY A 48 -3.21 -10.93 16.40
C GLY A 48 -3.58 -11.11 14.92
N LEU A 49 -2.59 -11.42 14.07
CA LEU A 49 -2.81 -11.65 12.64
C LEU A 49 -3.38 -13.06 12.41
N LEU A 50 -2.87 -14.06 13.14
CA LEU A 50 -3.41 -15.43 13.16
C LEU A 50 -4.92 -15.40 13.44
N LYS A 51 -5.32 -14.72 14.53
CA LYS A 51 -6.73 -14.60 14.90
C LYS A 51 -7.55 -13.89 13.83
N ALA A 52 -7.07 -12.79 13.27
CA ALA A 52 -7.79 -12.04 12.25
C ALA A 52 -8.04 -12.90 11.00
N LEU A 53 -7.01 -13.60 10.52
CA LEU A 53 -7.11 -14.50 9.37
C LEU A 53 -8.01 -15.72 9.66
N TYR A 54 -7.90 -16.30 10.86
CA TYR A 54 -8.80 -17.37 11.30
C TYR A 54 -10.27 -16.92 11.24
N LEU A 55 -10.59 -15.73 11.76
CA LEU A 55 -11.95 -15.21 11.75
C LEU A 55 -12.51 -14.99 10.35
N GLN A 56 -11.66 -14.67 9.38
CA GLN A 56 -12.07 -14.60 7.96
C GLN A 56 -12.30 -16.00 7.38
N ALA A 57 -11.42 -16.95 7.68
CA ALA A 57 -11.43 -18.26 7.06
C ALA A 57 -12.48 -19.22 7.64
N LYS A 58 -12.84 -19.08 8.92
CA LYS A 58 -13.65 -20.08 9.66
C LYS A 58 -15.02 -20.38 9.03
N ASP A 59 -15.63 -19.40 8.37
CA ASP A 59 -16.96 -19.52 7.77
C ASP A 59 -16.93 -19.67 6.23
N ILE A 60 -15.75 -19.74 5.62
CA ILE A 60 -15.58 -19.75 4.16
C ILE A 60 -14.97 -21.08 3.70
N ALA A 61 -15.80 -21.93 3.10
CA ALA A 61 -15.35 -23.15 2.46
C ALA A 61 -14.37 -22.82 1.32
N GLY A 62 -13.11 -23.24 1.46
CA GLY A 62 -12.07 -22.99 0.46
C GLY A 62 -11.49 -21.57 0.50
N TRP A 63 -11.47 -20.92 1.66
CA TRP A 63 -10.79 -19.63 1.85
C TRP A 63 -9.41 -19.63 1.20
N SER A 64 -9.21 -18.73 0.25
CA SER A 64 -8.01 -18.71 -0.59
C SER A 64 -7.19 -17.45 -0.39
N GLU A 65 -7.79 -16.30 -0.07
CA GLU A 65 -7.07 -15.03 0.05
C GLU A 65 -7.62 -14.18 1.20
N PRO A 66 -6.75 -13.43 1.90
CA PRO A 66 -7.18 -12.47 2.90
C PRO A 66 -8.02 -11.34 2.30
N ASP A 67 -9.11 -10.99 2.98
CA ASP A 67 -9.73 -9.70 2.79
C ASP A 67 -8.92 -8.64 3.52
N TYR A 68 -8.13 -7.88 2.76
CA TYR A 68 -7.33 -6.76 3.29
C TYR A 68 -8.17 -5.49 3.58
N GLY A 69 -9.48 -5.51 3.33
CA GLY A 69 -10.43 -4.50 3.78
C GLY A 69 -11.02 -4.79 5.16
N ASP A 70 -10.83 -6.02 5.67
CA ASP A 70 -11.35 -6.43 6.98
C ASP A 70 -10.81 -5.53 8.11
N ILE A 71 -11.71 -5.13 9.00
CA ILE A 71 -11.43 -4.17 10.08
C ILE A 71 -10.41 -4.75 11.07
N GLN A 72 -10.50 -6.06 11.40
CA GLN A 72 -9.58 -6.64 12.36
C GLN A 72 -8.18 -6.79 11.79
N LEU A 73 -8.08 -7.31 10.56
CA LEU A 73 -6.78 -7.48 9.89
C LEU A 73 -6.08 -6.13 9.66
N SER A 74 -6.84 -5.12 9.22
CA SER A 74 -6.30 -3.78 8.96
C SER A 74 -5.88 -3.08 10.25
N THR A 75 -6.72 -3.07 11.28
CA THR A 75 -6.38 -2.46 12.58
C THR A 75 -5.11 -3.06 13.15
N ARG A 76 -5.01 -4.39 13.19
CA ARG A 76 -3.82 -5.07 13.73
C ARG A 76 -2.55 -4.77 12.92
N SER A 77 -2.67 -4.73 11.61
CA SER A 77 -1.54 -4.43 10.73
C SER A 77 -1.09 -2.97 10.90
N ILE A 78 -2.03 -2.02 10.97
CA ILE A 78 -1.75 -0.60 11.18
C ILE A 78 -1.12 -0.36 12.56
N ASP A 79 -1.61 -1.02 13.61
CA ASP A 79 -1.05 -0.91 14.96
C ASP A 79 0.42 -1.31 14.98
N ILE A 80 0.75 -2.49 14.42
CA ILE A 80 2.14 -2.98 14.32
C ILE A 80 3.00 -1.99 13.54
N LEU A 81 2.51 -1.47 12.42
CA LEU A 81 3.26 -0.51 11.61
C LEU A 81 3.42 0.84 12.33
N ASN A 82 2.47 1.28 13.14
CA ASN A 82 2.55 2.57 13.85
C ASN A 82 3.61 2.59 14.95
N GLU A 83 4.10 1.43 15.40
CA GLU A 83 5.27 1.33 16.28
C GLU A 83 6.59 1.71 15.59
N LEU A 84 6.59 1.75 14.26
CA LEU A 84 7.76 2.00 13.44
C LEU A 84 7.76 3.42 12.85
N ASP A 85 8.91 4.08 12.91
CA ASP A 85 9.15 5.31 12.15
C ASP A 85 9.36 5.03 10.65
N SER A 86 9.46 6.11 9.87
CA SER A 86 9.57 6.04 8.41
C SER A 86 10.78 5.24 7.94
N GLU A 87 11.93 5.38 8.60
CA GLU A 87 13.17 4.70 8.21
C GLU A 87 13.08 3.17 8.45
N LYS A 88 12.50 2.77 9.59
CA LYS A 88 12.20 1.36 9.88
C LYS A 88 11.23 0.77 8.86
N LYS A 89 10.14 1.48 8.54
CA LYS A 89 9.15 1.04 7.55
C LYS A 89 9.73 0.91 6.15
N GLU A 90 10.57 1.85 5.72
CA GLU A 90 11.24 1.80 4.42
C GLU A 90 12.19 0.59 4.33
N THR A 91 12.88 0.29 5.43
CA THR A 91 13.76 -0.88 5.51
C THR A 91 12.97 -2.19 5.42
N LEU A 92 11.77 -2.27 6.02
CA LEU A 92 10.91 -3.46 5.88
C LEU A 92 10.36 -3.64 4.46
N LEU A 93 10.17 -2.57 3.68
CA LEU A 93 9.82 -2.70 2.26
C LEU A 93 10.96 -3.25 1.41
N ASN A 94 12.20 -2.90 1.75
CA ASN A 94 13.39 -3.28 1.00
C ASN A 94 14.47 -3.87 1.92
N PRO A 95 14.23 -5.03 2.57
CA PRO A 95 15.10 -5.51 3.64
C PRO A 95 16.45 -6.02 3.15
N LYS A 96 16.65 -6.16 1.84
CA LYS A 96 17.97 -6.44 1.23
C LYS A 96 18.80 -5.17 0.99
N LEU A 97 18.18 -3.99 1.02
CA LEU A 97 18.81 -2.72 0.70
C LEU A 97 19.63 -2.20 1.89
N GLY A 98 20.96 -2.30 1.79
CA GLY A 98 21.85 -1.83 2.85
C GLY A 98 22.03 -2.81 4.00
N LYS A 99 21.70 -4.10 3.83
CA LYS A 99 21.95 -5.15 4.84
C LYS A 99 23.41 -5.21 5.29
N ASN A 100 24.34 -4.88 4.40
CA ASN A 100 25.78 -4.83 4.68
C ASN A 100 26.31 -3.42 4.92
N ASP A 101 25.43 -2.41 4.98
CA ASP A 101 25.81 -1.03 5.27
C ASP A 101 26.04 -0.90 6.78
N PRO A 102 27.28 -0.62 7.24
CA PRO A 102 27.57 -0.46 8.65
C PRO A 102 26.73 0.65 9.32
N ALA A 103 26.35 1.69 8.56
CA ALA A 103 25.53 2.79 9.06
C ALA A 103 24.10 2.34 9.41
N ARG A 104 23.62 1.23 8.83
CA ARG A 104 22.27 0.67 9.08
C ARG A 104 22.28 -0.51 10.04
N SER A 105 23.44 -0.88 10.60
CA SER A 105 23.59 -2.06 11.46
C SER A 105 22.68 -2.01 12.70
N GLU A 106 22.55 -0.85 13.34
CA GLU A 106 21.68 -0.65 14.51
C GLU A 106 20.20 -0.87 14.16
N LEU A 107 19.77 -0.35 13.01
CA LEU A 107 18.42 -0.49 12.50
C LEU A 107 18.05 -1.96 12.24
N TYR A 108 18.92 -2.70 11.54
CA TYR A 108 18.72 -4.13 11.30
C TYR A 108 18.72 -4.95 12.60
N SER A 109 19.60 -4.59 13.54
CA SER A 109 19.66 -5.23 14.86
C SER A 109 18.36 -5.02 15.63
N PHE A 110 17.81 -3.80 15.63
CA PHE A 110 16.51 -3.50 16.22
C PHE A 110 15.39 -4.34 15.60
N LEU A 111 15.27 -4.31 14.27
CA LEU A 111 14.19 -5.00 13.57
C LEU A 111 14.26 -6.53 13.75
N THR A 112 15.47 -7.09 13.83
CA THR A 112 15.66 -8.52 14.10
C THR A 112 15.36 -8.85 15.57
N PHE A 113 15.86 -8.05 16.51
CA PHE A 113 15.66 -8.26 17.95
C PHE A 113 14.18 -8.24 18.32
N TYR A 114 13.40 -7.36 17.71
CA TYR A 114 11.96 -7.25 17.94
C TYR A 114 11.11 -8.08 16.98
N GLY A 115 11.71 -8.99 16.20
CA GLY A 115 10.99 -9.97 15.38
C GLY A 115 10.30 -9.40 14.14
N TYR A 116 10.55 -8.15 13.78
CA TYR A 116 10.08 -7.58 12.51
C TYR A 116 10.75 -8.25 11.31
N LEU A 117 12.02 -8.66 11.48
CA LEU A 117 12.77 -9.46 10.53
C LEU A 117 13.10 -10.83 11.13
N ASN A 118 12.97 -11.88 10.32
CA ASN A 118 13.47 -13.21 10.65
C ASN A 118 15.00 -13.29 10.50
N GLN A 119 15.61 -14.42 10.85
CA GLN A 119 17.06 -14.62 10.70
C GLN A 119 17.55 -14.53 9.24
N GLY A 120 16.68 -14.80 8.27
CA GLY A 120 16.95 -14.59 6.84
C GLY A 120 17.01 -13.12 6.45
N GLY A 121 16.51 -12.22 7.29
CA GLY A 121 16.31 -10.80 6.99
C GLY A 121 15.06 -10.55 6.16
N GLU A 122 14.03 -11.40 6.28
CA GLU A 122 12.72 -11.20 5.65
C GLU A 122 11.72 -10.75 6.69
N VAL A 123 10.73 -9.93 6.27
CA VAL A 123 9.65 -9.51 7.17
C VAL A 123 8.85 -10.73 7.60
N PHE A 124 8.54 -10.83 8.90
CA PHE A 124 7.90 -12.04 9.43
C PHE A 124 6.56 -12.36 8.75
N SER A 125 5.80 -11.34 8.34
CA SER A 125 4.47 -11.50 7.74
C SER A 125 4.37 -10.85 6.35
N PRO A 126 3.96 -11.62 5.33
CA PRO A 126 3.59 -11.07 4.02
C PRO A 126 2.44 -10.05 4.09
N ILE A 127 1.52 -10.18 5.04
CA ILE A 127 0.42 -9.23 5.23
C ILE A 127 0.96 -7.83 5.52
N LEU A 128 1.96 -7.72 6.40
CA LEU A 128 2.55 -6.42 6.72
C LEU A 128 3.22 -5.77 5.52
N ILE A 129 3.86 -6.56 4.65
CA ILE A 129 4.44 -6.04 3.40
C ILE A 129 3.33 -5.43 2.53
N GLU A 130 2.17 -6.08 2.41
CA GLU A 130 1.05 -5.55 1.64
C GLU A 130 0.49 -4.25 2.22
N TYR A 131 0.36 -4.15 3.55
CA TYR A 131 -0.05 -2.89 4.19
C TYR A 131 1.01 -1.79 4.08
N LEU A 132 2.30 -2.12 4.19
CA LEU A 132 3.39 -1.18 3.95
C LEU A 132 3.36 -0.65 2.52
N LYS A 133 3.19 -1.52 1.51
CA LYS A 133 3.08 -1.08 0.11
C LYS A 133 1.89 -0.14 -0.10
N ARG A 134 0.76 -0.42 0.55
CA ARG A 134 -0.44 0.44 0.49
C ARG A 134 -0.19 1.79 1.15
N ASP A 135 0.37 1.82 2.36
CA ASP A 135 0.70 3.05 3.11
C ASP A 135 1.72 3.91 2.36
N PHE A 136 2.78 3.31 1.82
CA PHE A 136 3.76 4.03 1.00
C PHE A 136 3.15 4.52 -0.31
N SER A 137 2.34 3.69 -0.99
CA SER A 137 1.67 4.13 -2.22
C SER A 137 0.71 5.29 -1.95
N SER A 138 -0.07 5.25 -0.86
CA SER A 138 -0.98 6.34 -0.51
C SER A 138 -0.22 7.61 -0.12
N LYS A 139 0.84 7.51 0.69
CA LYS A 139 1.67 8.67 1.06
C LYS A 139 2.44 9.24 -0.13
N MET A 140 2.93 8.39 -1.03
CA MET A 140 3.58 8.82 -2.27
C MET A 140 2.58 9.51 -3.20
N GLN A 141 1.38 8.95 -3.36
CA GLN A 141 0.28 9.59 -4.09
C GLN A 141 -0.05 10.96 -3.48
N GLU A 142 -0.20 11.05 -2.16
CA GLU A 142 -0.49 12.30 -1.44
C GLU A 142 0.63 13.34 -1.61
N ASN A 143 1.89 12.98 -1.35
CA ASN A 143 3.03 13.88 -1.49
C ASN A 143 3.17 14.42 -2.92
N ILE A 144 2.95 13.57 -3.92
CA ILE A 144 3.06 14.01 -5.32
C ILE A 144 1.84 14.85 -5.73
N LEU A 145 0.63 14.54 -5.24
CA LEU A 145 -0.55 15.41 -5.40
C LEU A 145 -0.34 16.79 -4.74
N ILE A 146 0.33 16.85 -3.60
CA ILE A 146 0.76 18.10 -2.94
C ILE A 146 1.81 18.83 -3.79
N SER A 147 2.72 18.10 -4.44
CA SER A 147 3.77 18.66 -5.31
C SER A 147 3.27 19.21 -6.66
N LEU A 148 2.01 18.96 -7.00
CA LEU A 148 1.39 19.54 -8.19
C LEU A 148 1.24 21.06 -8.00
N THR A 149 1.38 21.82 -9.08
CA THR A 149 0.96 23.24 -9.06
C THR A 149 -0.57 23.32 -8.94
N LYS A 150 -1.11 24.51 -8.65
CA LYS A 150 -2.58 24.73 -8.60
C LYS A 150 -3.27 24.25 -9.88
N GLN A 151 -2.79 24.70 -11.04
CA GLN A 151 -3.30 24.30 -12.36
C GLN A 151 -3.19 22.78 -12.60
N GLN A 152 -2.10 22.15 -12.17
CA GLN A 152 -1.92 20.70 -12.26
C GLN A 152 -2.93 19.93 -11.40
N ARG A 153 -3.23 20.42 -10.19
CA ARG A 153 -4.28 19.83 -9.34
C ARG A 153 -5.66 19.97 -9.95
N GLU A 154 -6.00 21.14 -10.48
CA GLU A 154 -7.30 21.39 -11.12
C GLU A 154 -7.49 20.52 -12.36
N ALA A 155 -6.47 20.41 -13.22
CA ALA A 155 -6.49 19.49 -14.36
C ALA A 155 -6.66 18.03 -13.91
N MET A 156 -6.02 17.61 -12.82
CA MET A 156 -6.17 16.26 -12.28
C MET A 156 -7.55 15.98 -11.72
N GLN A 157 -8.15 16.93 -11.01
CA GLN A 157 -9.54 16.81 -10.54
C GLN A 157 -10.49 16.64 -11.72
N MET A 158 -10.29 17.37 -12.81
CA MET A 158 -11.07 17.20 -14.03
C MET A 158 -10.88 15.80 -14.64
N PHE A 159 -9.64 15.29 -14.75
CA PHE A 159 -9.40 13.93 -15.25
C PHE A 159 -10.04 12.85 -14.37
N PHE A 160 -10.05 13.04 -13.04
CA PHE A 160 -10.73 12.12 -12.13
C PHE A 160 -12.25 12.16 -12.25
N ALA A 161 -12.83 13.35 -12.39
CA ALA A 161 -14.27 13.52 -12.61
C ALA A 161 -14.71 12.95 -13.97
N ASN A 162 -13.83 12.98 -14.97
CA ASN A 162 -14.09 12.52 -16.33
C ASN A 162 -13.41 11.16 -16.64
N ARG A 163 -13.28 10.29 -15.64
CA ARG A 163 -12.68 8.95 -15.83
C ARG A 163 -13.35 8.19 -16.97
N GLY A 164 -12.54 7.69 -17.91
CA GLY A 164 -13.05 6.96 -19.07
C GLY A 164 -13.61 7.84 -20.19
N ARG A 165 -13.75 9.16 -20.00
CA ARG A 165 -14.15 10.14 -21.02
C ARG A 165 -12.92 10.86 -21.58
N ILE A 166 -12.98 11.20 -22.86
CA ILE A 166 -12.00 12.10 -23.48
C ILE A 166 -12.27 13.51 -22.98
N VAL A 167 -11.25 14.13 -22.41
CA VAL A 167 -11.22 15.56 -22.09
C VAL A 167 -10.60 16.27 -23.29
N HIS A 168 -11.37 17.13 -23.94
CA HIS A 168 -10.93 17.87 -25.12
C HIS A 168 -9.88 18.94 -24.77
N ARG A 169 -9.13 19.38 -25.77
CA ARG A 169 -8.04 20.37 -25.57
C ARG A 169 -8.59 21.71 -25.08
N GLU A 170 -9.74 22.09 -25.60
CA GLU A 170 -10.47 23.31 -25.25
C GLU A 170 -10.99 23.26 -23.80
N GLU A 171 -11.48 22.10 -23.35
CA GLU A 171 -11.91 21.89 -21.95
C GLU A 171 -10.72 22.07 -20.99
N LEU A 172 -9.54 21.57 -21.36
CA LEU A 172 -8.31 21.79 -20.60
C LEU A 172 -7.85 23.25 -20.65
N ALA A 173 -7.94 23.90 -21.81
CA ALA A 173 -7.51 25.28 -21.95
C ALA A 173 -8.28 26.23 -21.01
N VAL A 174 -9.59 26.04 -20.91
CA VAL A 174 -10.45 26.82 -20.00
C VAL A 174 -10.05 26.63 -18.53
N ILE A 175 -9.71 25.42 -18.10
CA ILE A 175 -9.26 25.20 -16.72
C ILE A 175 -7.90 25.83 -16.44
N LEU A 176 -6.98 25.76 -17.40
CA LEU A 176 -5.60 26.18 -17.19
C LEU A 176 -5.43 27.70 -17.26
N TRP A 177 -6.15 28.36 -18.15
CA TRP A 177 -5.99 29.79 -18.44
C TRP A 177 -7.26 30.63 -18.22
N GLY A 178 -8.42 30.01 -17.97
CA GLY A 178 -9.66 30.74 -17.69
C GLY A 178 -9.99 31.75 -18.79
N ASP A 179 -10.24 33.00 -18.38
CA ASP A 179 -10.60 34.10 -19.28
C ASP A 179 -9.43 34.57 -20.17
N THR A 180 -8.18 34.19 -19.87
CA THR A 180 -7.01 34.50 -20.73
C THR A 180 -6.68 33.37 -21.71
N ALA A 181 -7.52 32.34 -21.80
CA ALA A 181 -7.32 31.21 -22.72
C ALA A 181 -7.26 31.64 -24.21
N HIS A 182 -7.64 32.87 -24.56
CA HIS A 182 -7.53 33.39 -25.92
C HIS A 182 -6.14 33.96 -26.23
N GLU A 183 -5.38 34.33 -25.19
CA GLU A 183 -4.11 35.05 -25.28
C GLU A 183 -2.92 34.17 -24.86
N ASP A 184 -3.08 33.38 -23.79
CA ASP A 184 -2.01 32.58 -23.20
C ASP A 184 -1.98 31.12 -23.69
N TYR A 185 -3.03 30.71 -24.41
CA TYR A 185 -3.14 29.36 -24.95
C TYR A 185 -2.36 29.21 -26.26
N SER A 186 -1.50 28.19 -26.29
CA SER A 186 -1.04 27.61 -27.54
C SER A 186 -1.09 26.09 -27.42
N ASP A 187 -1.25 25.42 -28.56
CA ASP A 187 -1.21 23.96 -28.61
C ASP A 187 0.09 23.40 -28.00
N TRP A 188 1.20 24.12 -28.20
CA TRP A 188 2.49 23.80 -27.62
C TRP A 188 2.51 23.96 -26.09
N ALA A 189 1.92 25.03 -25.55
CA ALA A 189 1.85 25.24 -24.11
C ALA A 189 1.01 24.16 -23.41
N LEU A 190 -0.11 23.74 -24.02
CA LEU A 190 -0.91 22.62 -23.52
C LEU A 190 -0.14 21.30 -23.56
N ASP A 191 0.59 21.04 -24.65
CA ASP A 191 1.39 19.82 -24.78
C ASP A 191 2.53 19.79 -23.74
N GLN A 192 3.20 20.91 -23.47
CA GLN A 192 4.21 21.03 -22.40
C GLN A 192 3.60 20.81 -21.02
N PHE A 193 2.43 21.40 -20.76
CA PHE A 193 1.70 21.20 -19.51
C PHE A 193 1.37 19.71 -19.30
N ILE A 194 0.79 19.06 -20.30
CA ILE A 194 0.42 17.63 -20.22
C ILE A 194 1.66 16.75 -20.13
N HIS A 195 2.76 17.09 -20.80
CA HIS A 195 4.03 16.39 -20.65
C HIS A 195 4.55 16.46 -19.21
N SER A 196 4.62 17.65 -18.63
CA SER A 196 5.03 17.86 -17.23
C SER A 196 4.12 17.10 -16.26
N LEU A 197 2.81 17.20 -16.46
CA LEU A 197 1.81 16.52 -15.63
C LEU A 197 1.94 15.00 -15.71
N ARG A 198 2.12 14.43 -16.91
CA ARG A 198 2.36 13.00 -17.13
C ARG A 198 3.60 12.50 -16.41
N ASN A 199 4.71 13.24 -16.47
CA ASN A 199 5.94 12.82 -15.82
C ASN A 199 5.76 12.72 -14.30
N LYS A 200 4.96 13.62 -13.71
CA LYS A 200 4.62 13.56 -12.28
C LYS A 200 3.64 12.45 -11.91
N ILE A 201 2.73 12.05 -12.81
CA ILE A 201 1.72 11.01 -12.53
C ILE A 201 2.25 9.60 -12.82
N ASN A 202 2.99 9.43 -13.92
CA ASN A 202 3.52 8.14 -14.32
C ASN A 202 4.58 7.61 -13.34
N SER A 203 5.21 8.50 -12.55
CA SER A 203 6.09 8.10 -11.45
C SER A 203 5.34 7.51 -10.25
N ILE A 204 3.99 7.55 -10.26
CA ILE A 204 3.16 7.08 -9.16
C ILE A 204 2.50 5.75 -9.51
N SER A 205 2.94 4.68 -8.85
CA SER A 205 2.30 3.38 -9.00
C SER A 205 0.82 3.44 -8.54
N GLY A 206 -0.09 2.99 -9.39
CA GLY A 206 -1.53 2.90 -9.10
C GLY A 206 -2.36 4.17 -9.38
N LEU A 207 -1.75 5.30 -9.73
CA LEU A 207 -2.48 6.54 -10.07
C LEU A 207 -2.97 6.57 -11.53
N GLY A 208 -2.74 5.52 -12.32
CA GLY A 208 -3.15 5.48 -13.73
C GLY A 208 -2.28 6.34 -14.65
N LYS A 209 -2.78 6.64 -15.84
CA LYS A 209 -2.05 7.37 -16.89
C LYS A 209 -2.96 8.24 -17.75
N ILE A 210 -2.42 9.36 -18.23
CA ILE A 210 -3.07 10.23 -19.22
C ILE A 210 -2.60 9.82 -20.62
N VAL A 211 -3.51 9.37 -21.47
CA VAL A 211 -3.23 8.91 -22.84
C VAL A 211 -3.70 9.95 -23.86
N THR A 212 -2.86 10.27 -24.85
CA THR A 212 -3.28 11.17 -25.95
C THR A 212 -4.24 10.44 -26.89
N LYS A 213 -5.35 11.09 -27.23
CA LYS A 213 -6.24 10.73 -28.32
C LYS A 213 -6.04 11.75 -29.44
N LYS A 214 -5.26 11.34 -30.45
CA LYS A 214 -4.77 12.23 -31.51
C LYS A 214 -5.94 12.89 -32.22
N GLY A 215 -5.93 14.22 -32.29
CA GLY A 215 -7.00 15.02 -32.92
C GLY A 215 -8.22 15.26 -32.05
N GLU A 216 -8.27 14.75 -30.82
CA GLU A 216 -9.45 14.90 -29.94
C GLU A 216 -9.08 15.51 -28.58
N GLY A 217 -8.06 14.98 -27.90
CA GLY A 217 -7.73 15.42 -26.54
C GLY A 217 -7.01 14.33 -25.74
N TYR A 218 -7.39 14.19 -24.47
CA TYR A 218 -6.69 13.31 -23.53
C TYR A 218 -7.66 12.45 -22.74
N LEU A 219 -7.30 11.20 -22.53
CA LEU A 219 -8.09 10.22 -21.78
C LEU A 219 -7.30 9.77 -20.56
N TYR A 220 -7.89 9.94 -19.38
CA TYR A 220 -7.36 9.33 -18.16
C TYR A 220 -7.81 7.87 -18.05
N LYS A 221 -6.83 6.97 -17.89
CA LYS A 221 -7.04 5.54 -17.66
C LYS A 221 -6.45 5.16 -16.31
N LYS A 222 -7.25 4.52 -15.46
CA LYS A 222 -6.75 3.86 -14.26
C LYS A 222 -6.25 2.47 -14.60
#